data_AF-A0A959F265-F1
#
_entry.id   AF-A0A959F265-F1
#
_cell.length_a   1.000
_cell.length_b   1.000
_cell.length_c   1.000
_cell.angle_alpha   90.00
_cell.angle_beta   90.00
_cell.angle_gamma   90.00
#
_symmetry.space_group_name_H-M   'P 1'
#
loop_
_entity.id
_entity.type
_entity.pdbx_description
1 polymer ?
#
loop_
_entity_poly.entity_id
_entity_poly.type
_entity_poly.pdbx_seq_one_letter_code
_entity_poly.pdbx_strand_id
1 'polypeptide(L)' 'MRTNLLLLLAGLWLSTPLPAQVFLNLDFEYPVYGQTIPQKWYLAGEGYEQALDSTIRHFGQFSLRMGREEAGPDAFGVC' A
#
# COMPACT_ATOMS: atom_id res chain seq x y z
N MET A 1 0.05 50.03 13.17
CA MET A 1 0.49 49.02 12.17
C MET A 1 1.17 47.79 12.79
N ARG A 2 0.81 47.34 14.01
CA ARG A 2 1.41 46.14 14.65
C ARG A 2 0.45 44.95 14.81
N THR A 3 -0.85 45.21 14.82
CA THR A 3 -1.92 44.20 15.01
C THR A 3 -2.09 43.27 13.81
N ASN A 4 -1.81 43.72 12.59
CA ASN A 4 -1.97 42.89 11.39
C ASN A 4 -0.94 41.75 11.30
N LEU A 5 0.24 41.91 11.90
CA LEU A 5 1.29 40.88 11.90
C LEU A 5 0.92 39.69 12.80
N LEU A 6 0.27 39.96 13.93
CA LEU A 6 -0.18 38.94 14.89
C LEU A 6 -1.31 38.08 14.32
N LEU A 7 -2.22 38.68 13.53
CA LEU A 7 -3.29 37.96 12.85
C LEU A 7 -2.77 37.04 11.72
N LEU A 8 -1.76 37.49 10.97
CA LEU A 8 -1.09 36.67 9.96
C LEU A 8 -0.37 35.46 10.56
N LEU A 9 0.29 35.65 11.71
CA LEU A 9 0.95 34.56 12.43
C LEU A 9 -0.05 33.56 13.03
N ALA A 10 -1.20 34.02 13.51
CA ALA A 10 -2.25 33.14 14.04
C ALA A 10 -2.84 32.21 12.95
N GLY A 11 -2.99 32.70 11.71
CA GLY A 11 -3.49 31.89 10.60
C GLY A 11 -2.57 30.72 10.19
N LEU A 12 -1.25 30.86 10.37
CA LEU A 12 -0.27 29.81 10.10
C LEU A 12 -0.31 28.65 11.11
N TRP A 13 -0.92 28.84 12.28
CA TRP A 13 -1.00 27.82 13.33
C TRP A 13 -2.28 26.97 13.25
N LEU A 14 -3.25 27.36 12.42
CA LEU A 14 -4.48 26.59 12.17
C LEU A 14 -4.37 25.61 11.00
N SER A 15 -3.21 25.47 10.36
CA SER A 15 -3.00 24.40 9.38
C SER A 15 -2.92 23.07 10.12
N THR A 16 -4.06 22.44 10.35
CA THR A 16 -4.10 21.05 10.78
C THR A 16 -3.43 20.22 9.69
N PRO A 17 -2.50 19.31 10.03
CA PRO A 17 -2.00 18.37 9.06
C PRO A 17 -3.19 17.54 8.59
N LEU A 18 -3.62 17.76 7.35
CA LEU A 18 -4.53 16.85 6.68
C LEU A 18 -3.87 15.47 6.70
N PRO A 19 -4.58 14.39 7.10
CA PRO A 19 -4.03 13.06 6.98
C PRO A 19 -3.60 12.86 5.53
N ALA A 20 -2.31 12.63 5.31
CA ALA A 20 -1.79 12.34 3.99
C ALA A 20 -2.57 11.16 3.39
N GLN A 21 -2.79 11.20 2.08
CA GLN A 21 -3.46 10.11 1.38
C GLN A 21 -2.77 8.79 1.77
N VAL A 22 -3.54 7.82 2.22
CA VAL A 22 -3.01 6.49 2.57
C VAL A 22 -2.34 5.94 1.32
N PHE A 23 -1.02 5.77 1.40
CA PHE A 23 -0.20 5.32 0.29
C PHE A 23 -0.64 3.93 -0.15
N LEU A 24 -1.07 3.81 -1.41
CA LEU A 24 -1.36 2.53 -2.02
C LEU A 24 -0.06 1.98 -2.61
N ASN A 25 0.51 0.97 -1.96
CA ASN A 25 1.72 0.31 -2.41
C ASN A 25 1.40 -0.61 -3.59
N LEU A 26 1.64 -0.11 -4.82
CA LEU A 26 1.42 -0.85 -6.07
C LEU A 26 2.69 -1.50 -6.63
N ASP A 27 3.87 -1.04 -6.18
CA ASP A 27 5.17 -1.59 -6.60
C ASP A 27 5.67 -2.72 -5.69
N PHE A 28 5.03 -2.89 -4.53
CA PHE A 28 5.32 -3.93 -3.54
C PHE A 28 6.70 -3.82 -2.87
N GLU A 29 7.39 -2.69 -3.04
CA GLU A 29 8.76 -2.49 -2.54
C GLU A 29 8.81 -2.04 -1.07
N TYR A 30 7.68 -1.58 -0.54
CA TYR A 30 7.57 -1.08 0.83
C TYR A 30 6.96 -2.14 1.75
N PRO A 31 7.78 -2.96 2.43
CA PRO A 31 7.29 -3.92 3.41
C PRO A 31 6.68 -3.17 4.59
N VAL A 32 5.45 -3.53 4.94
CA VAL A 32 4.81 -3.04 6.16
C VAL A 32 5.26 -3.95 7.30
N TYR A 33 6.02 -3.39 8.25
CA TYR A 33 6.58 -4.18 9.36
C TYR A 33 5.47 -4.96 10.08
N GLY A 34 5.68 -6.28 10.23
CA GLY A 34 4.72 -7.19 10.86
C GLY A 34 3.55 -7.63 9.97
N GLN A 35 3.53 -7.27 8.69
CA GLN A 35 2.53 -7.74 7.72
C GLN A 35 3.20 -8.53 6.60
N THR A 36 2.62 -9.70 6.28
CA THR A 36 3.02 -10.53 5.14
C THR A 36 2.49 -10.01 3.80
N ILE A 37 1.60 -9.01 3.85
CA ILE A 37 0.81 -8.51 2.73
C ILE A 37 0.80 -6.98 2.79
N PRO A 38 0.92 -6.27 1.65
CA PRO A 38 0.76 -4.82 1.62
C PRO A 38 -0.64 -4.38 2.07
N GLN A 39 -0.71 -3.25 2.77
CA GLN A 39 -1.99 -2.70 3.23
C GLN A 39 -2.95 -2.46 2.05
N LYS A 40 -4.25 -2.65 2.30
CA LYS A 40 -5.36 -2.42 1.35
C LYS A 40 -5.43 -3.39 0.16
N TRP A 41 -4.66 -4.48 0.20
CA TRP A 41 -4.82 -5.60 -0.73
C TRP A 41 -5.59 -6.75 -0.08
N TYR A 42 -6.62 -7.23 -0.77
CA TYR A 42 -7.54 -8.24 -0.27
C TYR A 42 -7.75 -9.34 -1.31
N LEU A 43 -7.91 -10.56 -0.82
CA LEU A 43 -8.36 -11.68 -1.62
C LEU A 43 -9.88 -11.64 -1.72
N ALA A 44 -10.40 -11.73 -2.95
CA ALA A 44 -11.83 -11.87 -3.19
C ALA A 44 -12.28 -13.33 -3.34
N GLY A 45 -11.34 -14.26 -3.59
CA GLY A 45 -11.64 -15.68 -3.84
C GLY A 45 -11.37 -16.57 -2.63
N GLU A 46 -12.30 -17.48 -2.34
CA GLU A 46 -12.11 -18.52 -1.33
C GLU A 46 -11.00 -19.52 -1.74
N GLY A 47 -10.17 -19.91 -0.78
CA GLY A 47 -9.07 -20.87 -0.99
C GLY A 47 -7.86 -20.31 -1.74
N TYR A 48 -7.85 -19.01 -2.05
CA TYR A 48 -6.66 -18.32 -2.52
C TYR A 48 -5.81 -17.85 -1.33
N GLU A 49 -4.52 -17.73 -1.60
CA GLU A 49 -3.51 -17.17 -0.72
C GLU A 49 -2.77 -16.07 -1.47
N GLN A 50 -2.26 -15.09 -0.72
CA GLN A 50 -1.41 -14.05 -1.26
C GLN A 50 -0.14 -13.88 -0.42
N ALA A 51 0.97 -13.63 -1.10
CA ALA A 51 2.27 -13.44 -0.48
C ALA A 51 3.13 -12.52 -1.36
N LEU A 52 4.10 -11.84 -0.74
CA LEU A 52 5.18 -11.20 -1.49
C LEU A 52 6.12 -12.28 -2.05
N ASP A 53 6.46 -12.17 -3.32
CA ASP A 53 7.41 -13.04 -4.00
C ASP A 53 8.60 -12.22 -4.50
N SER A 54 9.81 -12.70 -4.24
CA SER A 54 11.05 -12.11 -4.73
C SER A 54 11.64 -12.84 -5.94
N THR A 55 11.02 -13.94 -6.38
CA THR A 55 11.53 -14.80 -7.45
C THR A 55 10.96 -14.42 -8.80
N ILE A 56 9.62 -14.36 -8.93
CA ILE A 56 8.93 -14.00 -10.17
C ILE A 56 8.52 -12.53 -10.08
N ARG A 57 9.13 -11.67 -10.90
CA ARG A 57 8.88 -10.22 -10.86
C ARG A 57 9.04 -9.55 -12.22
N HIS A 58 8.30 -8.46 -12.43
CA HIS A 58 8.40 -7.64 -13.65
C HIS A 58 9.36 -6.44 -13.46
N PHE A 59 9.32 -5.80 -12.30
CA PHE A 59 10.17 -4.67 -11.93
C PHE A 59 10.43 -4.71 -10.41
N GLY A 60 11.54 -4.15 -9.94
CA GLY A 60 11.86 -4.10 -8.51
C GLY A 60 12.44 -5.40 -7.92
N GLN A 61 12.30 -5.53 -6.60
CA GLN A 61 12.70 -6.71 -5.82
C GLN A 61 11.53 -7.64 -5.53
N PHE A 62 10.31 -7.10 -5.45
CA PHE A 62 9.14 -7.87 -5.02
C PHE A 62 7.98 -7.77 -6.01
N SER A 63 7.12 -8.79 -5.98
CA SER A 63 5.82 -8.81 -6.63
C SER A 63 4.78 -9.38 -5.67
N LEU A 64 3.50 -9.15 -5.96
CA LEU A 64 2.41 -9.82 -5.26
C LEU A 64 2.08 -11.12 -5.98
N ARG A 65 2.30 -12.25 -5.32
CA ARG A 65 1.84 -13.57 -5.78
C ARG A 65 0.47 -13.83 -5.20
N MET A 66 -0.46 -14.23 -6.07
CA MET A 66 -1.76 -14.77 -5.69
C MET A 66 -1.91 -16.17 -6.30
N GLY A 67 -2.35 -17.14 -5.51
CA GLY A 67 -2.55 -18.50 -6.00
C GLY A 67 -3.32 -19.34 -5.00
N ARG A 68 -3.59 -20.59 -5.37
CA ARG A 68 -4.19 -21.60 -4.50
C ARG A 68 -3.25 -22.79 -4.46
N GLU A 69 -3.04 -23.39 -3.29
CA GLU A 69 -2.09 -24.51 -3.13
C GLU A 69 -2.44 -25.72 -4.03
N GLU A 70 -3.73 -25.95 -4.26
CA GLU A 70 -4.25 -27.01 -5.13
C GLU A 70 -4.27 -26.65 -6.63
N ALA A 71 -3.93 -25.41 -6.99
CA ALA A 71 -3.93 -24.97 -8.37
C ALA A 71 -2.68 -25.53 -9.07
N GLY A 72 -2.88 -26.47 -10.00
CA GLY A 72 -1.80 -27.04 -10.82
C GLY A 72 -1.04 -25.97 -11.61
N PRO A 73 0.15 -26.30 -12.16
CA PRO A 73 1.02 -25.34 -12.84
C PRO A 73 0.39 -24.60 -14.04
N ASP A 74 -0.73 -25.11 -14.56
CA ASP A 74 -1.49 -24.53 -15.68
C ASP A 74 -2.76 -23.76 -15.24
N ALA A 75 -2.98 -23.62 -13.94
CA ALA A 75 -4.14 -22.90 -13.42
C ALA A 75 -3.96 -21.39 -13.62
N PHE A 76 -4.62 -20.86 -14.64
CA PHE A 76 -4.72 -19.43 -14.87
C PHE A 76 -5.60 -18.77 -13.80
N GLY A 77 -4.99 -17.89 -13.01
CA GLY A 77 -5.68 -16.90 -12.19
C GLY A 77 -5.45 -15.51 -12.76
N VAL A 78 -6.42 -14.98 -13.49
CA VAL A 78 -6.57 -13.54 -13.72
C VAL A 78 -7.66 -13.09 -12.76
N CYS A 79 -7.33 -12.13 -11.90
CA CYS A 79 -8.35 -11.33 -11.20
C CYS A 79 -8.96 -10.34 -12.21
#